data_AF-A0A5B8JB28-F1
#
_entry.id   AF-A0A5B8JB28-F1
#
_cell.length_a   1.000
_cell.length_b   1.000
_cell.length_c   1.000
_cell.angle_alpha   90.00
_cell.angle_beta   90.00
_cell.angle_gamma   90.00
#
_symmetry.space_group_name_H-M   'P 1'
#
loop_
_entity.id
_entity.type
_entity.pdbx_description
1 polymer ?
#
loop_
_entity_poly.entity_id
_entity_poly.type
_entity_poly.pdbx_seq_one_letter_code
_entity_poly.pdbx_strand_id
1 'polypeptide(L)'
;MKSPILPPTNKWGIFSKWTIKKMVFVGILIAVSVALTIFLSSGIPAAYLPQLKFSIIGLPVKITGFIFGPIIGFLVGLLSDIISMFFIVPTLYSPLYTLATAMNGLVSGIIGWFFMHFLKFYFDDQSKIEHLKGKIFKLNLKFDELVSKEEFEKSKSVHEKIIKISIQIKNIDKVKTESQLRNVCLIISVFFLSLLIVILISVIGFELPDSAFVKLPINNRWMLLTLTVAGFATMMIFLTITRFKLNKTSYLIVIPIVIFSALLEITNVPILAIGDASVTNNGGFGDIVLWIFSHTLISPVKIWINLLIIYYSYSIVSKLIYKNENLGY
;
A
#
# COMPACT_ATOMS: atom_id res chain seq x y z
N MET A 1 5.84 22.57 -2.06
CA MET A 1 5.91 21.61 -0.93
C MET A 1 7.14 20.70 -1.12
N LYS A 2 8.03 20.55 -0.14
CA LYS A 2 9.24 19.70 -0.27
C LYS A 2 8.83 18.22 -0.40
N SER A 3 9.44 17.49 -1.33
CA SER A 3 9.07 16.11 -1.65
C SER A 3 9.15 15.18 -0.42
N PRO A 4 8.25 14.19 -0.31
CA PRO A 4 8.26 13.22 0.79
C PRO A 4 9.55 12.37 0.78
N ILE A 5 9.90 11.82 1.95
CA ILE A 5 11.10 10.99 2.13
C ILE A 5 10.71 9.53 1.93
N LEU A 6 11.45 8.80 1.09
CA LEU A 6 11.26 7.36 0.91
C LEU A 6 11.95 6.58 2.05
N PRO A 7 11.42 5.41 2.44
CA PRO A 7 12.07 4.57 3.43
C PRO A 7 13.46 4.14 2.94
N PRO A 8 14.43 3.98 3.85
CA PRO A 8 15.76 3.47 3.50
C PRO A 8 15.68 2.01 3.05
N THR A 9 16.39 1.69 1.96
CA THR A 9 16.39 0.34 1.34
C THR A 9 17.04 -0.72 2.22
N ASN A 10 17.97 -0.35 3.11
CA ASN A 10 18.80 -1.30 3.86
C ASN A 10 18.25 -1.65 5.27
N LYS A 11 17.04 -1.19 5.66
CA LYS A 11 16.51 -1.34 7.05
C LYS A 11 15.05 -1.79 7.17
N TRP A 12 14.43 -2.22 6.07
CA TRP A 12 13.02 -2.63 6.00
C TRP A 12 12.87 -4.14 5.84
N GLY A 13 13.21 -4.88 6.90
CA GLY A 13 12.72 -6.26 7.03
C GLY A 13 11.24 -6.27 7.41
N ILE A 14 10.57 -7.40 7.20
CA ILE A 14 9.24 -7.69 7.79
C ILE A 14 9.25 -7.42 9.31
N PHE A 15 10.43 -7.56 9.93
CA PHE A 15 10.75 -7.09 11.28
C PHE A 15 11.80 -5.96 11.21
N SER A 16 11.35 -4.71 11.01
CA SER A 16 12.25 -3.54 11.08
C SER A 16 12.77 -3.35 12.51
N LYS A 17 14.01 -2.85 12.67
CA LYS A 17 14.52 -2.45 14.00
C LYS A 17 13.59 -1.39 14.60
N TRP A 18 13.03 -1.73 15.75
CA TRP A 18 12.13 -0.86 16.50
C TRP A 18 12.90 0.19 17.26
N THR A 19 12.52 1.44 17.06
CA THR A 19 12.97 2.56 17.89
C THR A 19 11.79 3.05 18.70
N ILE A 20 12.09 3.62 19.88
CA ILE A 20 11.07 4.24 20.76
C ILE A 20 10.22 5.23 19.95
N LYS A 21 10.85 6.01 19.05
CA LYS A 21 10.15 6.91 18.12
C LYS A 21 9.08 6.19 17.30
N LYS A 22 9.40 5.04 16.67
CA LYS A 22 8.42 4.28 15.87
C LYS A 22 7.26 3.77 16.73
N MET A 23 7.54 3.27 17.93
CA MET A 23 6.51 2.83 18.88
C MET A 23 5.55 3.96 19.27
N VAL A 24 6.09 5.15 19.58
CA VAL A 24 5.28 6.33 19.92
C VAL A 24 4.39 6.75 18.76
N PHE A 25 4.90 6.78 17.52
CA PHE A 25 4.07 7.10 16.35
C PHE A 25 2.97 6.07 16.10
N VAL A 26 3.25 4.79 16.31
CA VAL A 26 2.22 3.74 16.23
C VAL A 26 1.13 3.96 17.28
N GLY A 27 1.50 4.29 18.53
CA GLY A 27 0.54 4.63 19.59
C GLY A 27 -0.32 5.85 19.26
N ILE A 28 0.28 6.91 18.70
CA ILE A 28 -0.46 8.09 18.22
C ILE A 28 -1.47 7.69 17.13
N LEU A 29 -1.07 6.85 16.18
CA LEU A 29 -1.96 6.42 15.09
C LEU A 29 -3.11 5.53 15.57
N ILE A 30 -2.88 4.68 16.58
CA ILE A 30 -3.95 3.93 17.26
C ILE A 30 -4.94 4.92 17.90
N ALA A 31 -4.44 5.89 18.68
CA ALA A 31 -5.28 6.88 19.35
C ALA A 31 -6.10 7.71 18.35
N VAL A 32 -5.48 8.14 17.24
CA VAL A 32 -6.18 8.86 16.15
C VAL A 32 -7.24 7.97 15.50
N SER A 33 -6.95 6.68 15.26
CA SER A 33 -7.93 5.72 14.72
C SER A 33 -9.14 5.57 15.63
N VAL A 34 -8.91 5.36 16.93
CA VAL A 34 -9.98 5.25 17.94
C VAL A 34 -10.80 6.54 17.99
N ALA A 35 -10.15 7.69 18.06
CA ALA A 35 -10.83 8.99 18.09
C ALA A 35 -11.72 9.18 16.85
N LEU A 36 -11.18 8.95 15.64
CA LEU A 36 -11.96 9.05 14.41
C LEU A 36 -13.16 8.09 14.40
N THR A 37 -12.98 6.86 14.90
CA THR A 37 -14.06 5.87 15.00
C THR A 37 -15.18 6.38 15.89
N ILE A 38 -14.85 6.93 17.07
CA ILE A 38 -15.84 7.49 18.01
C ILE A 38 -16.55 8.70 17.40
N PHE A 39 -15.80 9.67 16.84
CA PHE A 39 -16.39 10.87 16.25
C PHE A 39 -17.31 10.57 15.06
N LEU A 40 -16.91 9.66 14.17
CA LEU A 40 -17.70 9.29 12.98
C LEU A 40 -18.91 8.42 13.33
N SER A 41 -18.80 7.58 14.36
CA SER A 41 -19.90 6.73 14.82
C SER A 41 -20.94 7.51 15.61
N SER A 42 -20.52 8.49 16.41
CA SER A 42 -21.43 9.33 17.22
C SER A 42 -22.00 10.53 16.44
N GLY A 43 -21.25 11.10 15.50
CA GLY A 43 -21.60 12.36 14.84
C GLY A 43 -22.43 12.24 13.56
N ILE A 44 -22.38 11.09 12.86
CA ILE A 44 -23.09 10.89 11.61
C ILE A 44 -24.03 9.69 11.76
N PRO A 45 -25.36 9.83 11.60
CA PRO A 45 -26.28 8.70 11.63
C PRO A 45 -25.92 7.65 10.56
N ALA A 46 -25.87 6.37 10.93
CA ALA A 46 -25.49 5.25 10.05
C ALA A 46 -26.29 5.18 8.73
N ALA A 47 -27.47 5.82 8.69
CA ALA A 47 -28.43 5.76 7.59
C ALA A 47 -27.97 6.40 6.26
N TYR A 48 -27.07 7.38 6.26
CA TYR A 48 -26.84 8.18 5.05
C TYR A 48 -25.73 7.63 4.14
N LEU A 49 -24.56 7.25 4.66
CA LEU A 49 -23.40 6.76 3.88
C LEU A 49 -22.45 5.86 4.72
N PRO A 50 -22.85 4.64 5.13
CA PRO A 50 -22.01 3.76 5.96
C PRO A 50 -20.67 3.41 5.28
N GLN A 51 -20.74 3.23 3.97
CA GLN A 51 -19.65 2.99 3.02
C GLN A 51 -18.44 3.92 3.16
N LEU A 52 -18.69 5.23 3.21
CA LEU A 52 -17.65 6.25 3.27
C LEU A 52 -17.08 6.36 4.68
N LYS A 53 -17.91 6.15 5.70
CA LYS A 53 -17.46 6.15 7.10
C LYS A 53 -16.43 5.07 7.36
N PHE A 54 -16.71 3.82 6.96
CA PHE A 54 -15.76 2.72 7.12
C PHE A 54 -14.43 2.98 6.40
N SER A 55 -14.46 3.60 5.22
CA SER A 55 -13.24 3.94 4.50
C SER A 55 -12.39 4.99 5.23
N ILE A 56 -13.03 5.99 5.86
CA ILE A 56 -12.36 7.07 6.61
C ILE A 56 -11.81 6.56 7.95
N ILE A 57 -12.58 5.74 8.66
CA ILE A 57 -12.18 5.11 9.93
C ILE A 57 -10.89 4.30 9.74
N GLY A 58 -10.78 3.56 8.63
CA GLY A 58 -9.59 2.76 8.33
C GLY A 58 -8.36 3.55 7.86
N LEU A 59 -8.41 4.87 7.70
CA LEU A 59 -7.28 5.65 7.13
C LEU A 59 -6.02 5.62 8.01
N PRO A 60 -6.07 5.87 9.33
CA PRO A 60 -4.88 5.80 10.17
C PRO A 60 -4.27 4.39 10.14
N VAL A 61 -5.12 3.35 10.15
CA VAL A 61 -4.69 1.96 10.03
C VAL A 61 -3.99 1.70 8.69
N LYS A 62 -4.55 2.15 7.57
CA LYS A 62 -3.90 2.04 6.24
C LYS A 62 -2.55 2.74 6.21
N ILE A 63 -2.44 3.94 6.80
CA ILE A 63 -1.18 4.69 6.93
C ILE A 63 -0.17 3.89 7.77
N THR A 64 -0.60 3.29 8.87
CA THR A 64 0.30 2.51 9.73
C THR A 64 0.86 1.30 9.00
N GLY A 65 0.02 0.55 8.28
CA GLY A 65 0.47 -0.57 7.47
C GLY A 65 1.44 -0.12 6.39
N PHE A 66 1.11 0.96 5.68
CA PHE A 66 1.94 1.49 4.61
C PHE A 66 3.32 1.98 5.09
N ILE A 67 3.43 2.53 6.31
CA ILE A 67 4.68 3.11 6.86
C ILE A 67 5.47 2.12 7.72
N PHE A 68 4.80 1.23 8.46
CA PHE A 68 5.44 0.36 9.44
C PHE A 68 5.44 -1.12 9.02
N GLY A 69 4.75 -1.46 7.93
CA GLY A 69 4.70 -2.80 7.37
C GLY A 69 3.42 -3.57 7.75
N PRO A 70 3.23 -4.75 7.15
CA PRO A 70 1.96 -5.48 7.17
C PRO A 70 1.55 -5.98 8.55
N ILE A 71 2.49 -6.54 9.32
CA ILE A 71 2.20 -7.09 10.65
C ILE A 71 1.73 -5.98 11.60
N ILE A 72 2.35 -4.81 11.53
CA ILE A 72 2.01 -3.67 12.38
C ILE A 72 0.71 -3.04 11.95
N GLY A 73 0.48 -2.90 10.65
CA GLY A 73 -0.83 -2.49 10.15
C GLY A 73 -1.94 -3.40 10.65
N PHE A 74 -1.74 -4.73 10.59
CA PHE A 74 -2.71 -5.72 11.08
C PHE A 74 -2.99 -5.54 12.58
N LEU A 75 -1.94 -5.49 13.41
CA LEU A 75 -2.08 -5.33 14.86
C LEU A 75 -2.71 -3.99 15.24
N VAL A 76 -2.34 -2.90 14.56
CA VAL A 76 -2.94 -1.59 14.79
C VAL A 76 -4.42 -1.59 14.44
N GLY A 77 -4.80 -2.20 13.33
CA GLY A 77 -6.21 -2.35 12.94
C GLY A 77 -7.00 -3.09 14.02
N LEU A 78 -6.53 -4.27 14.40
CA LEU A 78 -7.14 -5.11 15.43
C LEU A 78 -7.26 -4.37 16.77
N LEU A 79 -6.17 -3.76 17.25
CA LEU A 79 -6.16 -3.05 18.54
C LEU A 79 -7.04 -1.80 18.51
N SER A 80 -7.01 -1.03 17.42
CA SER A 80 -7.82 0.19 17.31
C SER A 80 -9.32 -0.12 17.36
N ASP A 81 -9.72 -1.21 16.72
CA ASP A 81 -11.12 -1.62 16.68
C ASP A 81 -11.58 -2.17 18.03
N ILE A 82 -10.77 -3.03 18.67
CA ILE A 82 -11.04 -3.54 20.03
C ILE A 82 -11.14 -2.39 21.04
N ILE A 83 -10.23 -1.43 21.00
CA ILE A 83 -10.27 -0.28 21.92
C ILE A 83 -11.54 0.55 21.65
N SER A 84 -11.88 0.77 20.37
CA SER A 84 -13.08 1.54 20.02
C SER A 84 -14.38 0.87 20.49
N MET A 85 -14.42 -0.47 20.57
CA MET A 85 -15.56 -1.23 21.06
C MET A 85 -15.94 -0.87 22.51
N PHE A 86 -14.98 -0.47 23.35
CA PHE A 86 -15.26 -0.03 24.72
C PHE A 86 -16.02 1.30 24.80
N PHE A 87 -16.00 2.10 23.74
CA PHE A 87 -16.60 3.44 23.72
C PHE A 87 -17.88 3.52 22.87
N ILE A 88 -18.14 2.52 22.02
CA ILE A 88 -19.27 2.49 21.09
C ILE A 88 -20.35 1.52 21.60
N VAL A 89 -21.63 1.87 21.44
CA VAL A 89 -22.74 1.03 21.88
C VAL A 89 -22.72 -0.33 21.15
N PRO A 90 -22.82 -1.48 21.84
CA PRO A 90 -22.61 -2.82 21.25
C PRO A 90 -23.64 -3.29 20.22
N THR A 91 -24.73 -2.55 19.99
CA THR A 91 -25.92 -3.06 19.29
C THR A 91 -25.73 -3.35 17.79
N LEU A 92 -24.57 -2.99 17.22
CA LEU A 92 -24.26 -3.18 15.79
C LEU A 92 -22.88 -3.81 15.54
N TYR A 93 -22.26 -4.45 16.54
CA TYR A 93 -20.89 -4.95 16.38
C TYR A 93 -20.85 -6.41 15.88
N SER A 94 -20.11 -6.63 14.79
CA SER A 94 -19.78 -7.96 14.26
C SER A 94 -18.25 -8.13 14.26
N PRO A 95 -17.71 -9.30 14.67
CA PRO A 95 -16.27 -9.60 14.58
C PRO A 95 -15.69 -9.42 13.16
N LEU A 96 -16.55 -9.45 12.14
CA LEU A 96 -16.18 -9.20 10.74
C LEU A 96 -15.70 -7.76 10.52
N TYR A 97 -16.20 -6.78 11.28
CA TYR A 97 -15.71 -5.40 11.18
C TYR A 97 -14.28 -5.26 11.72
N THR A 98 -13.95 -5.96 12.82
CA THR A 98 -12.57 -6.07 13.33
C THR A 98 -11.63 -6.69 12.32
N LEU A 99 -12.11 -7.74 11.64
CA LEU A 99 -11.32 -8.38 10.60
C LEU A 99 -11.10 -7.43 9.41
N ALA A 100 -12.13 -6.68 8.99
CA ALA A 100 -12.01 -5.69 7.92
C ALA A 100 -11.02 -4.56 8.28
N THR A 101 -11.03 -4.07 9.51
CA THR A 101 -10.08 -3.06 9.98
C THR A 101 -8.66 -3.62 10.10
N ALA A 102 -8.48 -4.86 10.54
CA ALA A 102 -7.17 -5.52 10.53
C ALA A 102 -6.64 -5.74 9.10
N MET A 103 -7.51 -6.15 8.16
CA MET A 103 -7.16 -6.30 6.74
C MET A 103 -6.74 -4.99 6.08
N ASN A 104 -7.36 -3.86 6.47
CA ASN A 104 -6.95 -2.52 6.01
C ASN A 104 -5.45 -2.26 6.19
N GLY A 105 -4.91 -2.60 7.37
CA GLY A 105 -3.50 -2.39 7.67
C GLY A 105 -2.59 -3.47 7.08
N LEU A 106 -3.07 -4.71 7.00
CA LEU A 106 -2.31 -5.82 6.42
C LEU A 106 -2.06 -5.59 4.92
N VAL A 107 -3.11 -5.34 4.14
CA VAL A 107 -3.00 -5.19 2.68
C VAL A 107 -2.21 -3.93 2.32
N SER A 108 -2.44 -2.81 3.01
CA SER A 108 -1.67 -1.58 2.76
C SER A 108 -0.18 -1.76 3.05
N GLY A 109 0.16 -2.57 4.07
CA GLY A 109 1.54 -2.90 4.39
C GLY A 109 2.20 -3.89 3.43
N ILE A 110 1.49 -4.90 2.94
CA ILE A 110 2.03 -5.85 1.93
C ILE A 110 2.40 -5.10 0.66
N ILE A 111 1.47 -4.28 0.15
CA ILE A 111 1.67 -3.54 -1.10
C ILE A 111 2.69 -2.42 -0.90
N GLY A 112 2.65 -1.71 0.22
CA GLY A 112 3.67 -0.71 0.58
C GLY A 112 5.06 -1.32 0.59
N TRP A 113 5.23 -2.46 1.26
CA TRP A 113 6.49 -3.20 1.28
C TRP A 113 6.91 -3.66 -0.13
N PHE A 114 6.00 -4.22 -0.91
CA PHE A 114 6.31 -4.69 -2.27
C PHE A 114 6.80 -3.57 -3.19
N PHE A 115 6.11 -2.43 -3.24
CA PHE A 115 6.49 -1.33 -4.13
C PHE A 115 7.68 -0.52 -3.60
N MET A 116 7.69 -0.19 -2.31
CA MET A 116 8.68 0.74 -1.75
C MET A 116 9.99 0.06 -1.38
N HIS A 117 9.96 -1.25 -1.10
CA HIS A 117 11.14 -2.01 -0.72
C HIS A 117 11.53 -3.01 -1.79
N PHE A 118 10.67 -3.98 -2.13
CA PHE A 118 11.03 -5.05 -3.07
C PHE A 118 11.36 -4.50 -4.48
N LEU A 119 10.45 -3.76 -5.11
CA LEU A 119 10.70 -3.20 -6.45
C LEU A 119 11.87 -2.22 -6.45
N LYS A 120 11.95 -1.36 -5.42
CA LYS A 120 13.09 -0.44 -5.28
C LYS A 120 14.41 -1.21 -5.11
N PHE A 121 14.44 -2.30 -4.35
CA PHE A 121 15.65 -3.10 -4.17
C PHE A 121 16.15 -3.69 -5.49
N TYR A 122 15.25 -4.26 -6.30
CA TYR A 122 15.60 -4.89 -7.57
C TYR A 122 15.95 -3.89 -8.68
N PHE A 123 15.26 -2.74 -8.71
CA PHE A 123 15.31 -1.81 -9.84
C PHE A 123 15.93 -0.45 -9.51
N ASP A 124 16.35 -0.14 -8.28
CA ASP A 124 17.06 1.10 -7.92
C ASP A 124 18.59 0.88 -7.93
N ASP A 125 19.31 1.91 -8.37
CA ASP A 125 20.78 1.85 -8.55
C ASP A 125 21.55 1.71 -7.25
N GLN A 126 21.02 2.28 -6.15
CA GLN A 126 21.73 2.30 -4.88
C GLN A 126 22.06 0.89 -4.39
N SER A 127 21.10 -0.03 -4.51
CA SER A 127 21.29 -1.44 -4.13
C SER A 127 22.31 -2.14 -5.02
N LYS A 128 22.28 -1.89 -6.34
CA LYS A 128 23.28 -2.44 -7.29
C LYS A 128 24.68 -1.91 -6.98
N ILE A 129 24.80 -0.61 -6.73
CA ILE A 129 26.07 0.04 -6.37
C ILE A 129 26.59 -0.52 -5.04
N GLU A 130 25.73 -0.69 -4.03
CA GLU A 130 26.11 -1.20 -2.71
C GLU A 130 26.56 -2.67 -2.79
N HIS A 131 25.87 -3.51 -3.57
CA HIS A 131 26.31 -4.88 -3.85
C HIS A 131 27.64 -4.94 -4.61
N LEU A 132 27.84 -4.09 -5.62
CA LEU A 132 29.10 -4.01 -6.37
C LEU A 132 30.25 -3.52 -5.47
N LYS A 133 30.00 -2.54 -4.59
CA LYS A 133 30.96 -2.11 -3.56
C LYS A 133 31.30 -3.23 -2.59
N GLY A 134 30.32 -4.02 -2.14
CA GLY A 134 30.57 -5.21 -1.31
C GLY A 134 31.43 -6.27 -2.02
N LYS A 135 31.26 -6.44 -3.34
CA LYS A 135 32.12 -7.31 -4.15
C LYS A 135 33.55 -6.76 -4.26
N ILE A 136 33.70 -5.45 -4.46
CA ILE A 136 35.01 -4.77 -4.42
C ILE A 136 35.67 -4.98 -3.06
N PHE A 137 34.94 -4.83 -1.95
CA PHE A 137 35.49 -5.04 -0.61
C PHE A 137 36.06 -6.45 -0.41
N LYS A 138 35.33 -7.50 -0.82
CA LYS A 138 35.83 -8.88 -0.78
C LYS A 138 37.06 -9.09 -1.68
N LEU A 139 37.08 -8.46 -2.85
CA LEU A 139 38.22 -8.55 -3.77
C LEU A 139 39.44 -7.79 -3.24
N ASN A 140 39.26 -6.66 -2.56
CA ASN A 140 40.34 -5.93 -1.91
C ASN A 140 40.97 -6.77 -0.79
N LEU A 141 40.17 -7.41 0.07
CA LEU A 141 40.70 -8.32 1.10
C LEU A 141 41.52 -9.47 0.49
N LYS A 142 41.02 -10.05 -0.61
CA LYS A 142 41.72 -11.11 -1.34
C LYS A 142 43.00 -10.60 -2.03
N PHE A 143 42.98 -9.36 -2.52
CA PHE A 143 44.14 -8.71 -3.11
C PHE A 143 45.24 -8.52 -2.07
N ASP A 144 44.90 -7.97 -0.90
CA ASP A 144 45.84 -7.76 0.21
C ASP A 144 46.45 -9.09 0.70
N GLU A 145 45.65 -10.17 0.75
CA GLU A 145 46.12 -11.51 1.09
C GLU A 145 47.06 -12.12 0.04
N LEU A 146 46.87 -11.81 -1.25
CA LEU A 146 47.73 -12.33 -2.33
C LEU A 146 49.03 -11.53 -2.44
N VAL A 147 49.00 -10.24 -2.13
CA VAL A 147 50.19 -9.39 -2.04
C VAL A 147 51.09 -9.85 -0.89
N SER A 148 50.52 -10.20 0.27
CA SER A 148 51.30 -10.71 1.41
C SER A 148 51.89 -12.10 1.19
N LYS A 149 51.34 -12.89 0.25
CA LYS A 149 51.85 -14.20 -0.17
C LYS A 149 52.83 -14.14 -1.36
N GLU A 150 53.20 -12.95 -1.81
CA GLU A 150 54.09 -12.71 -2.98
C GLU A 150 53.58 -13.32 -4.31
N GLU A 151 52.28 -13.64 -4.42
CA GLU A 151 51.69 -14.20 -5.65
C GLU A 151 51.29 -13.09 -6.65
N PHE A 152 52.28 -12.42 -7.24
CA PHE A 152 52.10 -11.22 -8.08
C PHE A 152 51.17 -11.41 -9.29
N GLU A 153 51.27 -12.53 -10.00
CA GLU A 153 50.40 -12.88 -11.15
C GLU A 153 48.92 -12.92 -10.75
N LYS A 154 48.60 -13.59 -9.62
CA LYS A 154 47.23 -13.71 -9.14
C LYS A 154 46.72 -12.38 -8.59
N SER A 155 47.57 -11.63 -7.90
CA SER A 155 47.27 -10.29 -7.39
C SER A 155 46.86 -9.32 -8.52
N LYS A 156 47.61 -9.30 -9.63
CA LYS A 156 47.30 -8.48 -10.81
C LYS A 156 45.92 -8.83 -11.40
N SER A 157 45.60 -10.12 -11.51
CA SER A 157 44.28 -10.57 -12.02
C SER A 157 43.10 -10.13 -11.14
N VAL A 158 43.31 -10.02 -9.82
CA VAL A 158 42.29 -9.55 -8.88
C VAL A 158 42.13 -8.03 -8.99
N HIS A 159 43.24 -7.30 -9.15
CA HIS A 159 43.22 -5.86 -9.37
C HIS A 159 42.45 -5.46 -10.64
N GLU A 160 42.67 -6.17 -11.76
CA GLU A 160 41.92 -5.94 -13.00
C GLU A 160 40.41 -6.17 -12.83
N LYS A 161 40.02 -7.18 -12.03
CA LYS A 161 38.60 -7.42 -11.68
C LYS A 161 38.01 -6.27 -10.87
N ILE A 162 38.78 -5.68 -9.95
CA ILE A 162 38.36 -4.51 -9.16
C ILE A 162 38.12 -3.30 -10.09
N ILE A 163 39.05 -3.02 -11.00
CA ILE A 163 38.93 -1.93 -11.99
C ILE A 163 37.71 -2.14 -12.89
N LYS A 164 37.48 -3.37 -13.38
CA LYS A 164 36.31 -3.66 -14.21
C LYS A 164 35.00 -3.37 -13.49
N ILE A 165 34.90 -3.71 -12.21
CA ILE A 165 33.70 -3.45 -11.39
C ILE A 165 33.56 -1.96 -11.07
N SER A 166 34.65 -1.22 -10.82
CA SER A 166 34.58 0.22 -10.56
C SER A 166 34.10 1.00 -11.79
N ILE A 167 34.53 0.60 -12.99
CA ILE A 167 34.02 1.13 -14.26
C ILE A 167 32.53 0.82 -14.42
N GLN A 168 32.09 -0.40 -14.08
CA GLN A 168 30.67 -0.76 -14.10
C GLN A 168 29.84 0.18 -13.21
N ILE A 169 30.32 0.48 -11.99
CA ILE A 169 29.64 1.42 -11.08
C ILE A 169 29.55 2.82 -11.69
N LYS A 170 30.64 3.30 -12.32
CA LYS A 170 30.69 4.63 -12.95
C LYS A 170 29.73 4.74 -14.15
N ASN A 171 29.53 3.64 -14.87
CA ASN A 171 28.67 3.57 -16.05
C ASN A 171 27.18 3.38 -15.72
N ILE A 172 26.80 3.25 -14.44
CA ILE A 172 25.39 3.21 -14.06
C ILE A 172 24.78 4.60 -14.28
N ASP A 173 23.99 4.71 -15.34
CA ASP A 173 23.21 5.91 -15.65
C ASP A 173 21.98 6.00 -14.75
N LYS A 174 22.05 6.91 -13.78
CA LYS A 174 20.98 7.17 -12.82
C LYS A 174 19.66 7.54 -13.50
N VAL A 175 19.69 8.31 -14.60
CA VAL A 175 18.46 8.77 -15.27
C VAL A 175 17.74 7.58 -15.92
N LYS A 176 18.50 6.67 -16.53
CA LYS A 176 17.97 5.47 -17.17
C LYS A 176 17.30 4.54 -16.16
N THR A 177 17.95 4.27 -15.03
CA THR A 177 17.39 3.37 -14.02
C THR A 177 16.17 3.97 -13.32
N GLU A 178 16.15 5.28 -13.06
CA GLU A 178 14.97 5.94 -12.49
C GLU A 178 13.74 5.84 -13.42
N SER A 179 13.97 5.93 -14.73
CA SER A 179 12.94 5.66 -15.73
C SER A 179 12.49 4.20 -15.71
N GLN A 180 13.43 3.24 -15.63
CA GLN A 180 13.11 1.82 -15.57
C GLN A 180 12.24 1.47 -14.36
N LEU A 181 12.59 1.93 -13.15
CA LEU A 181 11.80 1.69 -11.94
C LEU A 181 10.38 2.25 -12.10
N ARG A 182 10.23 3.47 -12.62
CA ARG A 182 8.91 4.07 -12.87
C ARG A 182 8.06 3.26 -13.84
N ASN A 183 8.68 2.73 -14.89
CA ASN A 183 8.01 1.93 -15.92
C ASN A 183 7.55 0.59 -15.36
N VAL A 184 8.40 -0.10 -14.59
CA VAL A 184 8.06 -1.36 -13.93
C VAL A 184 6.89 -1.16 -12.97
N CYS A 185 6.93 -0.11 -12.13
CA CYS A 185 5.82 0.22 -11.24
C CYS A 185 4.52 0.49 -12.02
N LEU A 186 4.59 1.19 -13.17
CA LEU A 186 3.40 1.43 -14.01
C LEU A 186 2.84 0.11 -14.54
N ILE A 187 3.68 -0.73 -15.15
CA ILE A 187 3.26 -1.98 -15.78
C ILE A 187 2.58 -2.89 -14.77
N ILE A 188 3.19 -3.06 -13.59
CA ILE A 188 2.61 -3.87 -12.52
C ILE A 188 1.27 -3.29 -12.04
N SER A 189 1.19 -1.96 -11.93
CA SER A 189 -0.04 -1.30 -11.49
C SER A 189 -1.18 -1.45 -12.49
N VAL A 190 -0.89 -1.27 -13.78
CA VAL A 190 -1.84 -1.49 -14.88
C VAL A 190 -2.29 -2.93 -14.89
N PHE A 191 -1.38 -3.90 -14.68
CA PHE A 191 -1.72 -5.32 -14.59
C PHE A 191 -2.67 -5.63 -13.44
N PHE A 192 -2.42 -5.11 -12.22
CA PHE A 192 -3.33 -5.31 -11.11
C PHE A 192 -4.69 -4.69 -11.39
N LEU A 193 -4.75 -3.44 -11.87
CA LEU A 193 -6.01 -2.78 -12.19
C LEU A 193 -6.79 -3.47 -13.33
N SER A 194 -6.11 -3.99 -14.35
CA SER A 194 -6.78 -4.75 -15.42
C SER A 194 -7.34 -6.06 -14.89
N LEU A 195 -6.59 -6.76 -14.02
CA LEU A 195 -7.06 -7.97 -13.35
C LEU A 195 -8.29 -7.69 -12.49
N LEU A 196 -8.34 -6.55 -11.77
CA LEU A 196 -9.53 -6.10 -11.04
C LEU A 196 -10.72 -5.90 -11.96
N ILE A 197 -10.53 -5.19 -13.08
CA ILE A 197 -11.59 -4.94 -14.06
C ILE A 197 -12.13 -6.26 -14.61
N VAL A 198 -11.27 -7.23 -14.93
CA VAL A 198 -11.68 -8.56 -15.41
C VAL A 198 -12.52 -9.30 -14.36
N ILE A 199 -12.10 -9.30 -13.10
CA ILE A 199 -12.87 -9.91 -12.00
C ILE A 199 -14.25 -9.25 -11.87
N LEU A 200 -14.32 -7.92 -11.91
CA LEU A 200 -15.59 -7.19 -11.81
C LEU A 200 -16.51 -7.46 -13.00
N ILE A 201 -15.96 -7.55 -14.22
CA ILE A 201 -16.74 -7.93 -15.40
C ILE A 201 -17.25 -9.37 -15.27
N SER A 202 -16.43 -10.30 -14.78
CA SER A 202 -16.86 -11.70 -14.56
C SER A 202 -18.03 -11.77 -13.58
N VAL A 203 -17.88 -11.14 -12.42
CA VAL A 203 -18.87 -11.19 -11.34
C VAL A 203 -20.14 -10.45 -11.74
N ILE A 204 -20.05 -9.18 -12.15
CA ILE A 204 -21.22 -8.33 -12.46
C ILE A 204 -21.86 -8.72 -13.79
N GLY A 205 -21.05 -9.08 -14.78
CA GLY A 205 -21.51 -9.39 -16.13
C GLY A 205 -22.19 -10.75 -16.22
N PHE A 206 -21.67 -11.78 -15.53
CA PHE A 206 -22.07 -13.18 -15.78
C PHE A 206 -22.63 -13.91 -14.56
N GLU A 207 -22.13 -13.68 -13.35
CA GLU A 207 -22.52 -14.49 -12.18
C GLU A 207 -23.79 -13.98 -11.47
N LEU A 208 -24.12 -12.69 -11.61
CA LEU A 208 -25.22 -12.07 -10.88
C LEU A 208 -26.57 -12.25 -11.60
N PRO A 209 -27.63 -12.71 -10.90
CA PRO A 209 -28.97 -12.84 -11.47
C PRO A 209 -29.64 -11.47 -11.64
N ASP A 210 -30.50 -11.33 -12.66
CA ASP A 210 -31.19 -10.06 -12.96
C ASP A 210 -32.08 -9.56 -11.80
N SER A 211 -32.56 -10.47 -10.96
CA SER A 211 -33.34 -10.14 -9.75
C SER A 211 -32.56 -9.31 -8.74
N ALA A 212 -31.22 -9.39 -8.74
CA ALA A 212 -30.37 -8.61 -7.83
C ALA A 212 -30.37 -7.11 -8.18
N PHE A 213 -30.67 -6.74 -9.42
CA PHE A 213 -30.59 -5.35 -9.88
C PHE A 213 -31.87 -4.56 -9.60
N VAL A 214 -33.00 -5.23 -9.36
CA VAL A 214 -34.29 -4.56 -9.10
C VAL A 214 -34.28 -3.74 -7.81
N LYS A 215 -33.50 -4.17 -6.80
CA LYS A 215 -33.37 -3.47 -5.51
C LYS A 215 -32.24 -2.43 -5.48
N LEU A 216 -31.45 -2.31 -6.55
CA LEU A 216 -30.29 -1.42 -6.56
C LEU A 216 -30.71 0.03 -6.91
N PRO A 217 -29.89 1.04 -6.57
CA PRO A 217 -30.09 2.40 -7.06
C PRO A 217 -29.97 2.50 -8.60
N ILE A 218 -29.23 1.57 -9.20
CA ILE A 218 -29.05 1.45 -10.65
C ILE A 218 -29.59 0.09 -11.08
N ASN A 219 -30.76 0.10 -11.70
CA ASN A 219 -31.49 -1.11 -12.04
C ASN A 219 -30.95 -1.81 -13.31
N ASN A 220 -30.06 -1.14 -14.05
CA ASN A 220 -29.51 -1.66 -15.31
C ASN A 220 -28.11 -2.23 -15.09
N ARG A 221 -27.96 -3.55 -15.26
CA ARG A 221 -26.70 -4.31 -15.19
C ARG A 221 -25.57 -3.65 -15.99
N TRP A 222 -25.84 -3.32 -17.25
CA TRP A 222 -24.83 -2.78 -18.16
C TRP A 222 -24.44 -1.36 -17.80
N MET A 223 -25.39 -0.56 -17.30
CA MET A 223 -25.08 0.78 -16.78
C MET A 223 -24.20 0.70 -15.52
N LEU A 224 -24.49 -0.26 -14.63
CA LEU A 224 -23.68 -0.49 -13.43
C LEU A 224 -22.25 -0.94 -13.77
N LEU A 225 -22.13 -1.91 -14.68
CA LEU A 225 -20.84 -2.42 -15.14
C LEU A 225 -20.03 -1.32 -15.83
N THR A 226 -20.65 -0.53 -16.71
CA THR A 226 -19.94 0.57 -17.38
C THR A 226 -19.47 1.64 -16.40
N LEU A 227 -20.28 2.01 -15.39
CA LEU A 227 -19.88 2.99 -14.37
C LEU A 227 -18.70 2.51 -13.51
N THR A 228 -18.74 1.26 -13.06
CA THR A 228 -17.68 0.67 -12.22
C THR A 228 -16.39 0.49 -13.02
N VAL A 229 -16.47 -0.05 -14.23
CA VAL A 229 -15.31 -0.19 -15.14
C VAL A 229 -14.73 1.18 -15.51
N ALA A 230 -15.56 2.17 -15.80
CA ALA A 230 -15.11 3.54 -16.07
C ALA A 230 -14.33 4.11 -14.87
N GLY A 231 -14.80 3.88 -13.65
CA GLY A 231 -14.10 4.28 -12.42
C GLY A 231 -12.66 3.74 -12.36
N PHE A 232 -12.47 2.44 -12.55
CA PHE A 232 -11.11 1.85 -12.56
C PHE A 232 -10.29 2.24 -13.79
N ALA A 233 -10.91 2.42 -14.96
CA ALA A 233 -10.24 2.91 -16.16
C ALA A 233 -9.69 4.33 -15.97
N THR A 234 -10.44 5.22 -15.31
CA THR A 234 -9.95 6.58 -14.98
C THR A 234 -8.71 6.54 -14.10
N MET A 235 -8.61 5.58 -13.17
CA MET A 235 -7.39 5.40 -12.36
C MET A 235 -6.22 4.92 -13.18
N MET A 236 -6.44 4.01 -14.13
CA MET A 236 -5.39 3.53 -15.03
C MET A 236 -4.82 4.67 -15.88
N ILE A 237 -5.70 5.53 -16.41
CA ILE A 237 -5.31 6.76 -17.12
C ILE A 237 -4.54 7.71 -16.18
N PHE A 238 -5.02 7.92 -14.96
CA PHE A 238 -4.35 8.76 -13.96
C PHE A 238 -2.93 8.26 -13.63
N LEU A 239 -2.74 6.95 -13.41
CA LEU A 239 -1.42 6.37 -13.17
C LEU A 239 -0.47 6.59 -14.36
N THR A 240 -1.02 6.52 -15.58
CA THR A 240 -0.24 6.78 -16.80
C THR A 240 0.16 8.25 -16.93
N ILE A 241 -0.74 9.19 -16.61
CA ILE A 241 -0.45 10.63 -16.64
C ILE A 241 0.54 11.02 -15.53
N THR A 242 0.34 10.51 -14.32
CA THR A 242 1.19 10.84 -13.16
C THR A 242 2.63 10.39 -13.34
N ARG A 243 2.88 9.35 -14.14
CA ARG A 243 4.24 9.01 -14.57
C ARG A 243 4.99 10.21 -15.11
N PHE A 244 4.36 11.04 -15.94
CA PHE A 244 5.05 12.16 -16.59
C PHE A 244 5.03 13.46 -15.77
N LYS A 245 4.03 13.64 -14.89
CA LYS A 245 3.87 14.87 -14.10
C LYS A 245 4.56 14.84 -12.73
N LEU A 246 4.68 13.68 -12.09
CA LEU A 246 5.18 13.58 -10.71
C LEU A 246 6.67 13.27 -10.63
N ASN A 247 7.33 13.84 -9.62
CA ASN A 247 8.70 13.51 -9.25
C ASN A 247 8.79 12.03 -8.80
N LYS A 248 9.97 11.40 -8.95
CA LYS A 248 10.22 9.99 -8.59
C LYS A 248 9.68 9.62 -7.21
N THR A 249 9.98 10.43 -6.19
CA THR A 249 9.59 10.16 -4.80
C THR A 249 8.07 10.16 -4.62
N SER A 250 7.39 11.19 -5.12
CA SER A 250 5.93 11.29 -5.07
C SER A 250 5.27 10.16 -5.86
N TYR A 251 5.79 9.83 -7.04
CA TYR A 251 5.25 8.75 -7.88
C TYR A 251 5.34 7.38 -7.19
N LEU A 252 6.49 7.07 -6.57
CA LEU A 252 6.69 5.81 -5.84
C LEU A 252 5.83 5.69 -4.57
N ILE A 253 5.21 6.78 -4.10
CA ILE A 253 4.26 6.77 -2.99
C ILE A 253 2.82 6.69 -3.52
N VAL A 254 2.48 7.45 -4.56
CA VAL A 254 1.13 7.49 -5.14
C VAL A 254 0.72 6.12 -5.69
N ILE A 255 1.60 5.45 -6.44
CA ILE A 255 1.31 4.15 -7.05
C ILE A 255 0.84 3.09 -6.04
N PRO A 256 1.62 2.75 -4.99
CA PRO A 256 1.19 1.72 -4.07
C PRO A 256 -0.09 2.10 -3.33
N ILE A 257 -0.32 3.39 -3.06
CA ILE A 257 -1.57 3.85 -2.44
C ILE A 257 -2.79 3.55 -3.31
N VAL A 258 -2.71 3.82 -4.60
CA VAL A 258 -3.79 3.48 -5.54
C VAL A 258 -4.00 1.96 -5.58
N ILE A 259 -2.92 1.19 -5.69
CA ILE A 259 -3.01 -0.27 -5.81
C ILE A 259 -3.55 -0.95 -4.57
N PHE A 260 -3.05 -0.62 -3.38
CA PHE A 260 -3.61 -1.24 -2.17
C PHE A 260 -5.04 -0.78 -1.91
N SER A 261 -5.38 0.47 -2.26
CA SER A 261 -6.76 0.94 -2.10
C SER A 261 -7.71 0.18 -3.02
N ALA A 262 -7.28 -0.14 -4.24
CA ALA A 262 -8.05 -0.93 -5.18
C ALA A 262 -8.16 -2.41 -4.74
N LEU A 263 -7.07 -3.02 -4.25
CA LEU A 263 -7.09 -4.39 -3.72
C LEU A 263 -7.92 -4.52 -2.44
N LEU A 264 -7.93 -3.50 -1.58
CA LEU A 264 -8.76 -3.46 -0.37
C LEU A 264 -10.25 -3.49 -0.68
N GLU A 265 -10.67 -3.00 -1.85
CA GLU A 265 -12.08 -3.13 -2.23
C GLU A 265 -12.42 -4.60 -2.55
N ILE A 266 -11.50 -5.44 -3.04
CA ILE A 266 -11.80 -6.88 -3.14
C ILE A 266 -11.89 -7.51 -1.75
N THR A 267 -10.96 -7.21 -0.86
CA THR A 267 -10.89 -7.92 0.42
C THR A 267 -11.98 -7.47 1.38
N ASN A 268 -12.23 -6.17 1.47
CA ASN A 268 -13.11 -5.63 2.50
C ASN A 268 -14.58 -5.64 2.09
N VAL A 269 -14.90 -5.51 0.80
CA VAL A 269 -16.30 -5.45 0.38
C VAL A 269 -17.09 -6.71 0.74
N PRO A 270 -16.58 -7.94 0.53
CA PRO A 270 -17.25 -9.15 0.99
C PRO A 270 -17.35 -9.21 2.52
N ILE A 271 -16.27 -8.87 3.23
CA ILE A 271 -16.24 -8.94 4.71
C ILE A 271 -17.27 -7.99 5.32
N LEU A 272 -17.30 -6.74 4.83
CA LEU A 272 -18.25 -5.72 5.30
C LEU A 272 -19.69 -6.08 4.92
N ALA A 273 -19.92 -6.57 3.70
CA ALA A 273 -21.27 -6.95 3.27
C ALA A 273 -21.84 -8.12 4.09
N ILE A 274 -21.02 -9.12 4.43
CA ILE A 274 -21.43 -10.20 5.33
C ILE A 274 -21.62 -9.66 6.76
N GLY A 275 -20.77 -8.74 7.22
CA GLY A 275 -20.94 -8.03 8.48
C GLY A 275 -22.30 -7.33 8.58
N ASP A 276 -22.64 -6.52 7.58
CA ASP A 276 -23.89 -5.76 7.52
C ASP A 276 -25.13 -6.67 7.47
N ALA A 277 -25.03 -7.80 6.74
CA ALA A 277 -26.08 -8.81 6.70
C ALA A 277 -26.19 -9.65 7.99
N SER A 278 -25.12 -9.72 8.80
CA SER A 278 -25.17 -10.40 10.11
C SER A 278 -25.82 -9.53 11.19
N VAL A 279 -25.68 -8.21 11.07
CA VAL A 279 -26.22 -7.23 12.02
C VAL A 279 -27.66 -6.86 11.70
N THR A 280 -27.99 -6.74 10.42
CA THR A 280 -29.36 -6.54 9.95
C THR A 280 -29.97 -7.93 9.77
N ASN A 281 -31.03 -8.28 10.49
CA ASN A 281 -31.65 -9.64 10.53
C ASN A 281 -32.22 -10.19 9.18
N ASN A 282 -31.73 -9.68 8.05
CA ASN A 282 -32.05 -10.03 6.68
C ASN A 282 -30.85 -10.76 6.04
N GLY A 283 -30.65 -12.03 6.40
CA GLY A 283 -29.54 -12.87 5.93
C GLY A 283 -29.73 -13.47 4.52
N GLY A 284 -30.59 -12.89 3.68
CA GLY A 284 -30.84 -13.40 2.34
C GLY A 284 -29.67 -13.15 1.40
N PHE A 285 -29.33 -14.12 0.55
CA PHE A 285 -28.27 -13.99 -0.46
C PHE A 285 -28.43 -12.74 -1.34
N GLY A 286 -29.68 -12.35 -1.65
CA GLY A 286 -29.98 -11.13 -2.41
C GLY A 286 -29.63 -9.82 -1.69
N ASP A 287 -29.66 -9.79 -0.35
CA ASP A 287 -29.35 -8.59 0.42
C ASP A 287 -27.83 -8.45 0.63
N ILE A 288 -27.09 -9.56 0.80
CA ILE A 288 -25.61 -9.57 0.79
C ILE A 288 -25.08 -9.02 -0.54
N VAL A 289 -25.68 -9.47 -1.64
CA VAL A 289 -25.35 -9.01 -2.98
C VAL A 289 -25.59 -7.50 -3.12
N LEU A 290 -26.71 -6.98 -2.60
CA LEU A 290 -27.00 -5.53 -2.56
C LEU A 290 -25.93 -4.75 -1.77
N TRP A 291 -25.50 -5.27 -0.62
CA TRP A 291 -24.43 -4.67 0.17
C TRP A 291 -23.09 -4.68 -0.56
N ILE A 292 -22.71 -5.77 -1.22
CA ILE A 292 -21.51 -5.84 -2.06
C ILE A 292 -21.56 -4.74 -3.15
N PHE A 293 -22.69 -4.58 -3.82
CA PHE A 293 -22.82 -3.60 -4.89
C PHE A 293 -22.75 -2.15 -4.43
N SER A 294 -23.45 -1.81 -3.34
CA SER A 294 -23.39 -0.46 -2.77
C SER A 294 -21.96 -0.10 -2.33
N HIS A 295 -21.19 -1.10 -1.90
CA HIS A 295 -19.76 -0.93 -1.62
C HIS A 295 -18.93 -0.71 -2.89
N THR A 296 -19.13 -1.51 -3.95
CA THR A 296 -18.35 -1.43 -5.20
C THR A 296 -18.60 -0.13 -5.97
N LEU A 297 -19.83 0.40 -5.94
CA LEU A 297 -20.20 1.63 -6.64
C LEU A 297 -19.41 2.86 -6.17
N ILE A 298 -19.16 2.96 -4.87
CA ILE A 298 -18.48 4.10 -4.26
C ILE A 298 -16.95 3.90 -4.27
N SER A 299 -16.46 2.70 -4.60
CA SER A 299 -15.03 2.34 -4.61
C SER A 299 -14.14 3.35 -5.35
N PRO A 300 -14.50 3.84 -6.56
CA PRO A 300 -13.63 4.80 -7.26
C PRO A 300 -13.41 6.08 -6.44
N VAL A 301 -14.47 6.61 -5.84
CA VAL A 301 -14.43 7.82 -5.00
C VAL A 301 -13.63 7.57 -3.72
N LYS A 302 -13.82 6.41 -3.07
CA LYS A 302 -13.04 6.03 -1.86
C LYS A 302 -11.55 6.00 -2.15
N ILE A 303 -11.13 5.45 -3.28
CA ILE A 303 -9.72 5.36 -3.65
C ILE A 303 -9.11 6.75 -3.87
N TRP A 304 -9.83 7.70 -4.48
CA TRP A 304 -9.38 9.09 -4.60
C TRP A 304 -9.20 9.77 -3.23
N ILE A 305 -10.16 9.60 -2.33
CA ILE A 305 -10.09 10.13 -0.96
C ILE A 305 -8.90 9.50 -0.21
N ASN A 306 -8.75 8.17 -0.29
CA ASN A 306 -7.64 7.45 0.32
C ASN A 306 -6.29 7.95 -0.24
N LEU A 307 -6.19 8.14 -1.55
CA LEU A 307 -4.98 8.66 -2.17
C LEU A 307 -4.57 10.02 -1.60
N LEU A 308 -5.50 10.97 -1.57
CA LEU A 308 -5.22 12.31 -1.07
C LEU A 308 -4.77 12.28 0.39
N ILE A 309 -5.57 11.67 1.26
CA ILE A 309 -5.31 11.70 2.69
C ILE A 309 -4.02 10.95 3.02
N ILE A 310 -3.86 9.73 2.51
CA ILE A 310 -2.69 8.90 2.83
C ILE A 310 -1.42 9.55 2.28
N TYR A 311 -1.44 10.14 1.08
CA TYR A 311 -0.28 10.84 0.53
C TYR A 311 0.16 12.02 1.41
N TYR A 312 -0.79 12.87 1.84
CA TYR A 312 -0.47 14.01 2.69
C TYR A 312 0.00 13.58 4.08
N SER A 313 -0.69 12.63 4.71
CA SER A 313 -0.28 12.07 6.00
C SER A 313 1.10 11.43 5.92
N TYR A 314 1.38 10.65 4.87
CA TYR A 314 2.69 10.07 4.64
C TYR A 314 3.76 11.15 4.49
N SER A 315 3.50 12.22 3.73
CA SER A 315 4.45 13.32 3.53
C SER A 315 4.86 14.01 4.83
N ILE A 316 3.97 14.04 5.83
CA ILE A 316 4.23 14.60 7.16
C ILE A 316 4.97 13.56 8.03
N VAL A 317 4.39 12.37 8.17
CA VAL A 317 4.88 11.33 9.08
C VAL A 317 6.26 10.80 8.66
N SER A 318 6.47 10.54 7.37
CA SER A 318 7.77 10.06 6.84
C SER A 318 8.91 11.02 7.15
N LYS A 319 8.65 12.34 7.15
CA LYS A 319 9.65 13.34 7.53
C LYS A 319 10.01 13.21 9.00
N LEU A 320 9.05 13.05 9.89
CA LEU A 320 9.32 12.96 11.33
C LEU A 320 10.06 11.67 11.71
N ILE A 321 9.73 10.58 11.03
CA ILE A 321 10.36 9.27 11.27
C ILE A 321 11.78 9.25 10.68
N TYR A 322 11.95 9.63 9.41
CA TYR A 322 13.20 9.43 8.68
C TYR A 322 14.19 10.61 8.72
N LYS A 323 13.80 11.80 9.20
CA LYS A 323 14.67 13.02 9.18
C LYS A 323 16.04 12.81 9.81
N ASN A 324 16.15 11.96 10.84
CA ASN A 324 17.42 11.71 11.54
C ASN A 324 17.98 10.30 11.32
N GLU A 325 17.36 9.46 10.48
CA GLU A 325 17.85 8.07 10.28
C GLU A 325 19.17 8.01 9.48
N ASN A 326 19.52 9.08 8.76
CA ASN A 326 20.78 9.24 8.04
C ASN A 326 21.87 9.95 8.86
N LEU A 327 21.50 10.52 10.03
CA LEU A 327 22.46 11.06 10.99
C LEU A 327 22.84 9.92 11.92
N GLY A 328 23.74 9.06 11.45
CA GLY A 328 24.40 8.10 12.33
C GLY A 328 25.23 8.87 13.36
N TYR A 329 24.93 8.66 14.64
CA TYR A 329 25.90 8.88 15.70
C TYR A 329 26.76 7.62 15.84
#